data_AF-A0A4Q4ZY08-F1
#
_entry.id   AF-A0A4Q4ZY08-F1
#
_cell.length_a   1.000
_cell.length_b   1.000
_cell.length_c   1.000
_cell.angle_alpha   90.00
_cell.angle_beta   90.00
_cell.angle_gamma   90.00
#
_symmetry.space_group_name_H-M   'P 1'
#
loop_
_entity.id
_entity.type
_entity.pdbx_description
1 polymer ?
#
loop_
_entity_poly.entity_id
_entity_poly.type
_entity_poly.pdbx_seq_one_letter_code
_entity_poly.pdbx_strand_id
1 'polypeptide(L)'
;MSPTDDELDRDWQPNGRRPQSTIARSFSQELMDIFKIENSIADLDEQVEKRKQQVTTQTSELESLEARIREMEERLKRSKEGVAAAGGSSLLGQGAATGTQEAAKTSRPGTAKQSQQQAPARGGAMPPTPTASEGE
;
A
#
# COMPACT_ATOMS: atom_id res chain seq x y z
N MET A 1 -48.28 -10.65 -50.02
CA MET A 1 -48.23 -9.88 -48.77
C MET A 1 -46.95 -9.05 -48.83
N SER A 2 -47.05 -7.73 -48.82
CA SER A 2 -45.88 -6.86 -48.71
C SER A 2 -45.40 -6.90 -47.26
N PRO A 3 -44.08 -7.02 -47.01
CA PRO A 3 -43.54 -6.96 -45.65
C PRO A 3 -43.93 -5.64 -44.97
N THR A 4 -44.20 -5.72 -43.68
CA THR A 4 -44.48 -4.53 -42.85
C THR A 4 -43.22 -3.70 -42.64
N ASP A 5 -43.39 -2.39 -42.45
CA ASP A 5 -42.31 -1.43 -42.24
C ASP A 5 -41.35 -1.87 -41.11
N ASP A 6 -41.90 -2.37 -40.01
CA ASP A 6 -41.14 -2.90 -38.87
C ASP A 6 -40.25 -4.11 -39.23
N GLU A 7 -40.64 -4.93 -40.21
CA GLU A 7 -39.84 -6.07 -40.68
C GLU A 7 -38.71 -5.59 -41.61
N LEU A 8 -39.00 -4.59 -42.45
CA LEU A 8 -38.02 -3.98 -43.35
C LEU A 8 -36.90 -3.26 -42.59
N ASP A 9 -37.23 -2.64 -41.46
CA ASP A 9 -36.26 -1.94 -40.60
C ASP A 9 -35.35 -2.90 -39.83
N ARG A 10 -35.86 -4.06 -39.38
CA ARG A 10 -35.07 -5.05 -38.64
C ARG A 10 -33.95 -5.69 -39.46
N ASP A 11 -34.25 -5.96 -40.73
CA ASP A 11 -33.30 -6.58 -41.66
C ASP A 11 -32.46 -5.54 -42.41
N TRP A 12 -32.59 -4.26 -42.05
CA TRP A 12 -31.84 -3.19 -42.67
C TRP A 12 -30.35 -3.32 -42.33
N GLN A 13 -29.56 -3.65 -43.36
CA GLN A 13 -28.10 -3.63 -43.31
C GLN A 13 -27.60 -2.41 -44.08
N PRO A 14 -26.60 -1.67 -43.56
CA PRO A 14 -25.99 -0.54 -44.25
C PRO A 14 -25.23 -1.02 -45.49
N ASN A 15 -25.93 -1.23 -46.59
CA ASN A 15 -25.36 -1.50 -47.89
C ASN A 15 -24.84 -0.17 -48.44
N GLY A 16 -23.53 -0.09 -48.74
CA GLY A 16 -22.80 1.13 -49.14
C GLY A 16 -23.31 1.89 -50.38
N ARG A 17 -24.51 1.59 -50.88
CA ARG A 17 -25.24 2.29 -51.94
C ARG A 17 -26.09 3.45 -51.40
N ARG A 18 -26.40 3.49 -50.10
CA ARG A 18 -27.09 4.62 -49.46
C ARG A 18 -26.09 5.40 -48.60
N PRO A 19 -25.74 6.65 -48.95
CA PRO A 19 -24.89 7.46 -48.10
C PRO A 19 -25.61 7.75 -46.78
N GLN A 20 -24.97 7.41 -45.66
CA GLN A 20 -25.46 7.86 -44.36
C GLN A 20 -25.21 9.36 -44.21
N SER A 21 -26.23 10.08 -43.75
CA SER A 21 -26.13 11.51 -43.47
C SER A 21 -25.05 11.79 -42.42
N THR A 22 -24.19 12.79 -42.67
CA THR A 22 -23.18 13.25 -41.69
C THR A 22 -23.83 13.66 -40.36
N ILE A 23 -25.00 14.31 -40.43
CA ILE A 23 -25.80 14.71 -39.25
C ILE A 23 -26.29 13.48 -38.47
N ALA A 24 -26.70 12.41 -39.15
CA ALA A 24 -27.15 11.19 -38.47
C ALA A 24 -25.97 10.48 -37.79
N ARG A 25 -24.77 10.54 -38.37
CA ARG A 25 -23.55 10.03 -37.72
C ARG A 25 -23.20 10.82 -36.47
N SER A 26 -23.17 12.16 -36.55
CA SER A 26 -22.88 13.00 -35.37
C SER A 26 -23.95 12.82 -34.29
N PHE A 27 -25.22 12.78 -34.68
CA PHE A 27 -26.33 12.55 -33.76
C PHE A 27 -26.26 11.16 -33.10
N SER A 28 -25.95 10.10 -33.86
CA SER A 28 -25.74 8.76 -33.29
C SER A 28 -24.59 8.74 -32.30
N GLN A 29 -23.51 9.48 -32.57
CA GLN A 29 -22.35 9.57 -31.69
C GLN A 29 -22.69 10.32 -30.40
N GLU A 30 -23.46 11.40 -30.47
CA GLU A 30 -23.99 12.10 -29.30
C GLU A 30 -24.91 11.19 -28.47
N LEU A 31 -25.77 10.39 -29.08
CA LEU A 31 -26.60 9.43 -28.35
C LEU A 31 -25.75 8.34 -27.69
N MET A 32 -24.74 7.83 -28.39
CA MET A 32 -23.81 6.84 -27.82
C MET A 32 -23.07 7.41 -26.60
N ASP A 33 -22.70 8.70 -26.62
CA ASP A 33 -22.08 9.41 -25.50
C ASP A 33 -23.07 9.71 -24.35
N ILE A 34 -24.25 10.26 -24.66
CA ILE A 34 -25.32 10.57 -23.68
C ILE A 34 -25.74 9.32 -22.91
N PHE A 35 -25.95 8.21 -23.63
CA PHE A 35 -26.35 6.95 -23.03
C PHE A 35 -25.16 6.09 -22.60
N LYS A 36 -23.92 6.57 -22.80
CA LYS A 36 -22.66 5.86 -22.47
C LYS A 36 -22.70 4.40 -22.91
N ILE A 37 -23.25 4.15 -24.10
CA ILE A 37 -23.54 2.81 -24.63
C ILE A 37 -22.24 2.05 -24.91
N GLU A 38 -21.14 2.77 -25.15
CA GLU A 38 -19.81 2.19 -25.25
C GLU A 38 -19.22 1.93 -23.85
N ASN A 39 -19.52 0.76 -23.27
CA ASN A 39 -18.79 0.04 -22.21
C ASN A 39 -18.49 0.78 -20.88
N SER A 40 -18.79 2.06 -20.73
CA SER A 40 -18.19 2.87 -19.66
C SER A 40 -18.83 2.69 -18.29
N ILE A 41 -20.14 2.45 -18.20
CA ILE A 41 -20.83 2.44 -16.90
C ILE A 41 -20.52 1.17 -16.11
N ALA A 42 -20.59 0.00 -16.75
CA ALA A 42 -20.29 -1.27 -16.09
C ALA A 42 -18.81 -1.34 -15.67
N ASP A 43 -17.90 -0.92 -16.55
CA ASP A 43 -16.47 -0.85 -16.25
C ASP A 43 -16.15 0.15 -15.11
N LEU A 44 -16.88 1.27 -15.06
CA LEU A 44 -16.73 2.25 -13.98
C LEU A 44 -17.23 1.69 -12.64
N ASP A 45 -18.33 0.94 -12.64
CA ASP A 45 -18.85 0.29 -11.44
C ASP A 45 -17.87 -0.76 -10.89
N GLU A 46 -17.32 -1.61 -11.77
CA GLU A 46 -16.28 -2.58 -11.38
C GLU A 46 -15.04 -1.89 -10.80
N GLN A 47 -14.59 -0.79 -11.41
CA GLN A 47 -13.48 0.00 -10.89
C GLN A 47 -13.76 0.62 -9.53
N VAL A 48 -15.00 1.11 -9.32
CA VAL A 48 -15.41 1.68 -8.04
C VAL A 48 -15.43 0.61 -6.96
N GLU A 49 -15.99 -0.57 -7.24
CA GLU A 49 -16.04 -1.67 -6.27
C GLU A 49 -14.63 -2.16 -5.91
N LYS A 50 -13.74 -2.30 -6.91
CA LYS A 50 -12.34 -2.65 -6.68
C LYS A 50 -11.61 -1.62 -5.79
N ARG A 51 -11.81 -0.32 -6.06
CA ARG A 51 -11.21 0.76 -5.24
C ARG A 51 -11.77 0.74 -3.81
N LYS A 52 -13.06 0.53 -3.66
CA LYS A 52 -13.72 0.44 -2.35
C LYS A 52 -13.16 -0.71 -1.54
N GLN A 53 -13.03 -1.90 -2.14
CA GLN A 53 -12.40 -3.06 -1.49
C GLN A 53 -10.97 -2.74 -1.04
N GLN A 54 -10.16 -2.13 -1.92
CA GLN A 54 -8.79 -1.74 -1.59
C GLN A 54 -8.73 -0.77 -0.41
N VAL A 55 -9.59 0.26 -0.39
CA VAL A 55 -9.66 1.22 0.70
C VAL A 55 -10.07 0.53 2.00
N THR A 56 -11.10 -0.33 1.98
CA THR A 56 -11.53 -1.07 3.18
C THR A 56 -10.41 -1.95 3.74
N THR A 57 -9.67 -2.66 2.89
CA THR A 57 -8.52 -3.46 3.32
C THR A 57 -7.44 -2.59 3.96
N GLN A 58 -7.05 -1.50 3.31
CA GLN A 58 -6.04 -0.58 3.84
C GLN A 58 -6.47 0.07 5.16
N THR A 59 -7.74 0.45 5.31
CA THR A 59 -8.27 1.00 6.56
C THR A 59 -8.20 -0.02 7.69
N SER A 60 -8.58 -1.27 7.45
CA SER A 60 -8.49 -2.34 8.46
C SER A 60 -7.05 -2.62 8.88
N GLU A 61 -6.12 -2.62 7.93
CA GLU A 61 -4.70 -2.75 8.22
C GLU A 61 -4.21 -1.59 9.08
N LEU A 62 -4.52 -0.34 8.72
CA LEU A 62 -4.15 0.86 9.48
C LEU A 62 -4.70 0.80 10.90
N GLU A 63 -5.98 0.45 11.08
CA GLU A 63 -6.60 0.30 12.40
C GLU A 63 -5.85 -0.74 13.26
N SER A 64 -5.47 -1.87 12.67
CA SER A 64 -4.69 -2.90 13.38
C SER A 64 -3.29 -2.40 13.80
N LEU A 65 -2.64 -1.60 12.96
CA LEU A 65 -1.35 -1.00 13.27
C LEU A 65 -1.49 0.04 14.38
N GLU A 66 -2.50 0.90 14.32
CA GLU A 66 -2.79 1.90 15.34
C GLU A 66 -3.10 1.25 16.69
N ALA A 67 -3.89 0.18 16.71
CA ALA A 67 -4.18 -0.58 17.92
C ALA A 67 -2.90 -1.17 18.54
N ARG A 68 -2.02 -1.74 17.71
CA ARG A 68 -0.75 -2.31 18.16
C ARG A 68 0.20 -1.22 18.70
N ILE A 69 0.27 -0.07 18.06
CA ILE A 69 1.07 1.06 18.53
C ILE A 69 0.55 1.54 19.88
N ARG A 70 -0.77 1.70 20.02
CA ARG A 70 -1.40 2.10 21.29
C ARG A 70 -1.09 1.12 22.42
N GLU A 71 -1.18 -0.18 22.17
CA GLU A 71 -0.81 -1.22 23.15
C GLU A 71 0.67 -1.10 23.59
N MET A 72 1.58 -0.92 22.62
CA MET A 72 3.00 -0.75 22.90
C MET A 72 3.28 0.54 23.67
N GLU A 73 2.61 1.64 23.34
CA GLU A 73 2.70 2.92 24.04
C GLU A 73 2.24 2.80 25.49
N GLU A 74 1.11 2.12 25.74
CA GLU A 74 0.65 1.85 27.09
C GLU A 74 1.63 0.98 27.89
N ARG A 75 2.21 -0.04 27.26
CA ARG A 75 3.22 -0.90 27.90
C ARG A 75 4.48 -0.10 28.23
N LEU A 76 4.92 0.78 27.34
CA LEU A 76 6.06 1.65 27.58
C LEU A 76 5.77 2.67 28.69
N LYS A 77 4.56 3.25 28.70
CA LYS A 77 4.09 4.16 29.75
C LYS A 77 4.07 3.47 31.11
N ARG A 78 3.46 2.28 31.22
CA ARG A 78 3.47 1.45 32.43
C ARG A 78 4.90 1.07 32.86
N SER A 79 5.78 0.77 31.91
CA SER A 79 7.18 0.47 32.21
C SER A 79 7.94 1.71 32.71
N LYS A 80 7.68 2.89 32.13
CA LYS A 80 8.27 4.16 32.56
C LYS A 80 7.76 4.58 33.93
N GLU A 81 6.46 4.41 34.19
CA GLU A 81 5.84 4.65 35.49
C GLU A 81 6.32 3.62 36.54
N GLY A 82 6.47 2.35 36.15
CA GLY A 82 7.03 1.28 36.98
C GLY A 82 8.51 1.47 37.30
N VAL A 83 9.33 1.97 36.37
CA VAL A 83 10.74 2.33 36.62
C VAL A 83 10.85 3.61 37.45
N ALA A 84 9.95 4.58 37.28
CA ALA A 84 9.89 5.77 38.12
C ALA A 84 9.43 5.43 39.57
N ALA A 85 8.55 4.44 39.74
CA ALA A 85 8.12 3.94 41.05
C ALA A 85 9.11 2.95 41.70
N ALA A 86 9.84 2.16 40.90
CA ALA A 86 10.86 1.20 41.36
C ALA A 86 12.28 1.81 41.48
N GLY A 87 12.43 3.13 41.31
CA GLY A 87 13.66 3.87 41.62
C GLY A 87 14.08 3.83 43.10
N GLY A 88 13.28 3.20 43.96
CA GLY A 88 13.66 2.77 45.31
C GLY A 88 13.50 1.27 45.46
N SER A 89 14.60 0.57 45.67
CA SER A 89 14.68 -0.85 46.06
C SER A 89 14.67 -1.89 44.93
N SER A 90 15.86 -2.13 44.37
CA SER A 90 16.37 -3.51 44.34
C SER A 90 17.89 -3.52 44.23
N LEU A 91 18.54 -3.48 45.39
CA LEU A 91 19.92 -3.92 45.56
C LEU A 91 19.92 -4.96 46.68
N LEU A 92 20.47 -6.14 46.33
CA LEU A 92 21.09 -7.18 47.19
C LEU A 92 20.22 -8.32 47.77
N GLY A 93 20.75 -9.54 47.57
CA GLY A 93 20.46 -10.77 48.34
C GLY A 93 20.30 -12.02 47.44
N GLN A 94 21.34 -12.66 46.90
CA GLN A 94 22.20 -13.70 47.56
C GLN A 94 21.41 -15.01 47.82
N GLY A 95 21.79 -16.23 47.42
CA GLY A 95 22.88 -16.83 46.67
C GLY A 95 22.68 -18.37 46.72
N ALA A 96 23.21 -19.12 45.75
CA ALA A 96 23.49 -20.56 45.90
C ALA A 96 24.40 -21.01 44.73
N ALA A 97 25.71 -21.05 44.98
CA ALA A 97 26.68 -21.68 44.11
C ALA A 97 26.85 -23.14 44.55
N THR A 98 26.47 -24.08 43.69
CA THR A 98 26.88 -25.49 43.79
C THR A 98 28.03 -25.68 42.82
N GLY A 99 29.20 -26.03 43.34
CA GLY A 99 30.40 -26.20 42.54
C GLY A 99 30.38 -27.50 41.74
N THR A 100 30.92 -27.46 40.52
CA THR A 100 31.71 -28.56 39.99
C THR A 100 32.79 -27.96 39.08
N GLN A 101 34.01 -28.43 39.31
CA GLN A 101 35.25 -27.98 38.70
C GLN A 101 35.32 -28.43 37.23
N GLU A 102 35.83 -27.59 36.33
CA GLU A 102 36.84 -28.06 35.37
C GLU A 102 37.60 -26.89 34.74
N ALA A 103 38.86 -27.16 34.44
CA ALA A 103 39.93 -26.20 34.28
C ALA A 103 40.37 -26.06 32.81
N ALA A 104 40.65 -24.83 32.37
CA ALA A 104 41.70 -24.46 31.40
C ALA A 104 41.59 -22.92 31.19
N LYS A 105 42.51 -22.08 31.70
CA LYS A 105 43.81 -21.72 31.07
C LYS A 105 43.59 -21.45 29.56
N THR A 106 43.73 -20.27 28.97
CA THR A 106 44.76 -19.24 29.15
C THR A 106 44.31 -17.89 28.57
N SER A 107 44.85 -16.82 29.16
CA SER A 107 44.88 -15.43 28.72
C SER A 107 45.21 -15.20 27.23
N ARG A 108 44.51 -14.26 26.57
CA ARG A 108 45.01 -12.90 26.22
C ARG A 108 44.15 -12.21 25.14
N PRO A 109 43.83 -10.92 25.30
CA PRO A 109 43.26 -10.07 24.25
C PRO A 109 44.40 -9.44 23.41
N GLY A 110 44.30 -9.50 22.08
CA GLY A 110 45.19 -8.72 21.22
C GLY A 110 45.42 -9.25 19.80
N THR A 111 45.03 -8.42 18.84
CA THR A 111 45.70 -8.10 17.56
C THR A 111 45.80 -9.12 16.42
N ALA A 112 45.39 -8.61 15.24
CA ALA A 112 45.93 -8.86 13.88
C ALA A 112 45.10 -9.73 12.90
N LYS A 113 44.22 -9.03 12.17
CA LYS A 113 44.04 -8.91 10.69
C LYS A 113 44.12 -10.12 9.74
N GLN A 114 43.31 -9.98 8.69
CA GLN A 114 43.32 -10.55 7.32
C GLN A 114 42.33 -11.71 7.15
N SER A 115 41.29 -11.68 6.31
CA SER A 115 41.07 -11.02 4.99
C SER A 115 39.54 -10.94 4.70
N GLN A 116 39.03 -9.75 4.33
CA GLN A 116 38.48 -9.40 3.01
C GLN A 116 36.97 -9.70 2.80
N GLN A 117 36.11 -8.69 3.07
CA GLN A 117 35.27 -7.91 2.11
C GLN A 117 33.96 -8.64 1.71
N GLN A 118 32.75 -8.08 1.77
CA GLN A 118 32.24 -6.71 1.69
C GLN A 118 30.83 -6.64 2.33
N ALA A 119 30.48 -5.51 2.95
CA ALA A 119 29.11 -5.18 3.39
C ALA A 119 28.65 -3.88 2.68
N PRO A 120 27.39 -3.75 2.25
CA PRO A 120 26.91 -2.56 1.55
C PRO A 120 26.79 -1.38 2.52
N ALA A 121 27.33 -0.25 2.10
CA ALA A 121 27.37 0.99 2.86
C ALA A 121 25.95 1.54 3.09
N ARG A 122 25.72 2.00 4.32
CA ARG A 122 24.63 2.90 4.69
C ARG A 122 24.75 4.21 3.92
N GLY A 123 23.63 4.75 3.45
CA GLY A 123 23.55 6.12 2.95
C GLY A 123 22.16 6.41 2.40
N GLY A 124 21.23 6.81 3.27
CA GLY A 124 19.88 7.20 2.87
C GLY A 124 19.91 8.36 1.89
N ALA A 125 19.46 8.13 0.67
CA ALA A 125 19.18 9.17 -0.31
C ALA A 125 17.88 9.86 0.12
N MET A 126 17.97 11.11 0.61
CA MET A 126 16.80 11.98 0.68
C MET A 126 16.41 12.41 -0.74
N PRO A 127 15.11 12.51 -1.07
CA PRO A 127 14.69 13.10 -2.34
C PRO A 127 15.10 14.58 -2.36
N PRO A 128 15.51 15.14 -3.51
CA PRO A 128 15.85 16.54 -3.60
C PRO A 128 14.61 17.40 -3.29
N THR A 129 14.77 18.37 -2.40
CA THR A 129 13.78 19.43 -2.20
C THR A 129 13.66 20.25 -3.49
N PRO A 130 12.44 20.44 -4.04
CA PRO A 130 12.25 21.36 -5.15
C PRO A 130 12.56 22.78 -4.66
N THR A 131 13.55 23.41 -5.29
CA THR A 131 13.82 24.83 -5.12
C THR A 131 12.63 25.62 -5.70
N ALA A 132 12.05 26.51 -4.90
CA ALA A 132 11.08 27.48 -5.38
C ALA A 132 11.81 28.47 -6.29
N SER A 133 11.52 28.44 -7.59
CA SER A 133 11.93 29.49 -8.51
C SER A 133 10.85 30.56 -8.51
N GLU A 134 11.01 31.55 -7.62
CA GLU A 134 10.49 32.89 -7.83
C GLU A 134 11.39 33.60 -8.86
N GLY A 135 10.82 34.32 -9.82
CA GLY A 135 11.57 35.28 -10.65
C GLY A 135 11.06 35.48 -12.07
N GLU A 136 10.29 36.56 -12.25
CA GLU A 136 10.04 37.41 -13.44
C GLU A 136 9.32 36.85 -14.68
#